data_AF-A0A7X7L3W0-F1
#
_entry.id   AF-A0A7X7L3W0-F1
#
_cell.length_a   1.000
_cell.length_b   1.000
_cell.length_c   1.000
_cell.angle_alpha   90.00
_cell.angle_beta   90.00
_cell.angle_gamma   90.00
#
_symmetry.space_group_name_H-M   'P 1'
#
loop_
_entity.id
_entity.type
_entity.pdbx_description
1 polymer ?
#
loop_
_entity_poly.entity_id
_entity_poly.type
_entity_poly.pdbx_seq_one_letter_code
_entity_poly.pdbx_strand_id
1 'polypeptide(L)'
;MFVLLKFLKVILLLGLGLTALTAQACPNKYDFIDMNCDGRIRIIFTGDSIAYGRGDFTHRDHGGYAARVQERFPHIHVTNLGLPGASSARLLLWFTSHLPNPSSDVLMRRADIIVIDIGRNDWWQNVSPGRVVRNIVRLVEVLRNYYKNKRGNLPLIVVSTLIPTTRSGQSAYVKEINHLLLRYRSKTLPVRVRFDKMSTALLSYDRLHPTSAGYDYLGRIASRFLSGRAQTLCRRMRRDTDRDGIFNIFELDKYGTDPRVADTDGDGYSDGDEVFILKTDPLNPFDPPPVAPTQSFIDSL
;
A
#
# COMPACT_ATOMS: atom_id res chain seq x y z
N MET A 1 57.25 -0.14 -40.53
CA MET A 1 57.44 0.41 -39.18
C MET A 1 56.75 1.77 -39.12
N PHE A 2 55.53 1.76 -38.57
CA PHE A 2 54.56 2.82 -38.26
C PHE A 2 54.57 4.17 -39.03
N VAL A 3 53.44 4.39 -39.72
CA VAL A 3 53.03 5.60 -40.44
C VAL A 3 52.05 6.41 -39.59
N LEU A 4 52.44 7.65 -39.29
CA LEU A 4 51.72 8.93 -39.37
C LEU A 4 50.18 9.05 -39.22
N LEU A 5 49.82 10.05 -38.39
CA LEU A 5 48.77 11.09 -38.48
C LEU A 5 47.40 10.94 -37.75
N LYS A 6 47.26 11.79 -36.71
CA LYS A 6 46.14 12.69 -36.34
C LYS A 6 44.69 12.14 -36.35
N PHE A 7 44.01 12.16 -35.18
CA PHE A 7 42.93 13.11 -34.86
C PHE A 7 42.45 12.96 -33.41
N LEU A 8 42.24 14.11 -32.76
CA LEU A 8 41.59 14.31 -31.47
C LEU A 8 40.08 14.15 -31.65
N LYS A 9 39.38 13.37 -30.82
CA LYS A 9 37.94 13.56 -30.53
C LYS A 9 37.56 12.95 -29.18
N VAL A 10 37.17 13.85 -28.28
CA VAL A 10 36.42 13.60 -27.05
C VAL A 10 35.18 12.78 -27.38
N ILE A 11 34.96 11.66 -26.69
CA ILE A 11 33.62 11.11 -26.51
C ILE A 11 33.37 10.94 -25.00
N LEU A 12 32.72 11.97 -24.49
CA LEU A 12 31.82 11.93 -23.35
C LEU A 12 30.74 10.87 -23.66
N LEU A 13 30.96 9.62 -23.26
CA LEU A 13 29.85 8.67 -23.17
C LEU A 13 29.07 9.04 -21.92
N LEU A 14 28.13 9.97 -22.13
CA LEU A 14 26.90 10.07 -21.37
C LEU A 14 26.46 8.64 -21.03
N GLY A 15 26.54 8.31 -19.75
CA GLY A 15 25.69 7.29 -19.16
C GLY A 15 24.24 7.76 -19.30
N LEU A 16 23.72 7.70 -20.52
CA LEU A 16 22.33 7.44 -20.76
C LEU A 16 22.13 6.03 -20.26
N GLY A 17 21.95 5.93 -18.94
CA GLY A 17 21.13 4.87 -18.40
C GLY A 17 19.84 4.93 -19.21
N LEU A 18 19.73 4.04 -20.20
CA LEU A 18 18.45 3.40 -20.42
C LEU A 18 18.10 2.82 -19.05
N THR A 19 17.40 3.62 -18.25
CA THR A 19 16.47 3.07 -17.30
C THR A 19 15.57 2.22 -18.16
N ALA A 20 15.89 0.93 -18.28
CA ALA A 20 14.95 -0.07 -18.71
C ALA A 20 13.66 0.30 -17.97
N LEU A 21 12.62 0.63 -18.72
CA LEU A 21 11.33 0.94 -18.13
C LEU A 21 10.98 -0.25 -17.27
N THR A 22 11.18 -0.15 -15.96
CA THR A 22 10.73 -1.15 -15.00
C THR A 22 9.22 -0.96 -14.90
N ALA A 23 8.51 -1.35 -15.95
CA ALA A 23 7.10 -1.64 -15.91
C ALA A 23 6.95 -3.03 -15.30
N GLN A 24 7.45 -3.19 -14.07
CA GLN A 24 7.11 -4.34 -13.24
C GLN A 24 5.64 -4.16 -12.87
N ALA A 25 4.82 -5.00 -13.47
CA ALA A 25 3.45 -5.11 -13.07
C ALA A 25 3.29 -6.15 -11.98
N CYS A 26 2.06 -6.58 -11.74
CA CYS A 26 1.79 -7.60 -10.73
C CYS A 26 2.74 -8.80 -10.90
N PRO A 27 3.28 -9.35 -9.79
CA PRO A 27 2.92 -9.05 -8.42
C PRO A 27 3.95 -8.15 -7.70
N ASN A 28 4.83 -7.39 -8.38
CA ASN A 28 5.84 -6.65 -7.61
C ASN A 28 6.33 -5.35 -8.27
N LYS A 29 5.81 -4.20 -7.83
CA LYS A 29 6.39 -2.90 -8.14
C LYS A 29 7.09 -2.33 -6.90
N TYR A 30 8.40 -2.13 -6.97
CA TYR A 30 9.21 -1.53 -5.89
C TYR A 30 9.12 -2.26 -4.54
N ASP A 31 9.08 -3.60 -4.55
CA ASP A 31 8.86 -4.47 -3.38
C ASP A 31 7.42 -4.42 -2.81
N PHE A 32 6.47 -3.83 -3.54
CA PHE A 32 5.05 -3.82 -3.21
C PHE A 32 4.23 -4.59 -4.23
N ILE A 33 3.32 -5.41 -3.74
CA ILE A 33 2.29 -6.07 -4.52
C ILE A 33 1.21 -5.05 -4.85
N ASP A 34 1.09 -4.77 -6.14
CA ASP A 34 -0.07 -4.10 -6.71
C ASP A 34 -1.24 -5.07 -6.60
N MET A 35 -2.25 -4.72 -5.81
CA MET A 35 -3.38 -5.62 -5.60
C MET A 35 -4.37 -5.51 -6.74
N ASN A 36 -4.44 -4.41 -7.48
CA ASN A 36 -5.43 -4.23 -8.54
C ASN A 36 -4.84 -4.28 -9.96
N CYS A 37 -3.53 -4.48 -10.08
CA CYS A 37 -2.78 -4.61 -11.34
C CYS A 37 -3.02 -3.45 -12.31
N ASP A 38 -3.11 -2.22 -11.76
CA ASP A 38 -3.22 -0.98 -12.53
C ASP A 38 -1.89 -0.22 -12.67
N GLY A 39 -0.81 -0.81 -12.16
CA GLY A 39 0.55 -0.29 -12.25
C GLY A 39 0.88 0.78 -11.20
N ARG A 40 0.01 1.03 -10.22
CA ARG A 40 0.20 2.06 -9.19
C ARG A 40 -0.15 1.54 -7.80
N ILE A 41 0.85 1.54 -6.92
CA ILE A 41 0.66 1.21 -5.51
C ILE A 41 0.02 2.38 -4.77
N ARG A 42 -1.14 2.16 -4.15
CA ARG A 42 -1.87 3.16 -3.37
C ARG A 42 -2.17 2.66 -1.97
N ILE A 43 -1.68 3.41 -0.98
CA ILE A 43 -1.88 3.14 0.43
C ILE A 43 -2.72 4.25 1.04
N ILE A 44 -3.83 3.89 1.68
CA ILE A 44 -4.69 4.82 2.39
C ILE A 44 -4.49 4.64 3.88
N PHE A 45 -4.18 5.74 4.58
CA PHE A 45 -4.27 5.81 6.03
C PHE A 45 -5.52 6.58 6.42
N THR A 46 -6.28 6.07 7.38
CA THR A 46 -7.46 6.76 7.92
C THR A 46 -7.53 6.60 9.43
N GLY A 47 -8.18 7.54 10.11
CA GLY A 47 -8.18 7.57 11.55
C GLY A 47 -8.57 8.92 12.12
N ASP A 48 -8.04 9.22 13.31
CA ASP A 48 -8.27 10.47 14.02
C ASP A 48 -7.15 11.51 13.79
N SER A 49 -6.90 12.38 14.78
CA SER A 49 -5.86 13.40 14.73
C SER A 49 -4.44 12.83 14.69
N ILE A 50 -4.23 11.60 15.15
CA ILE A 50 -2.92 10.94 15.08
C ILE A 50 -2.65 10.47 13.65
N ALA A 51 -3.65 9.90 12.98
CA ALA A 51 -3.56 9.60 11.56
C ALA A 51 -3.38 10.87 10.73
N TYR A 52 -4.10 11.94 11.08
CA TYR A 52 -3.98 13.26 10.45
C TYR A 52 -2.59 13.87 10.61
N GLY A 53 -1.82 13.53 11.66
CA GLY A 53 -0.50 14.10 11.88
C GLY A 53 -0.46 15.34 12.76
N ARG A 54 -1.47 15.58 13.59
CA ARG A 54 -1.42 16.69 14.56
C ARG A 54 -0.27 16.49 15.55
N GLY A 55 0.49 17.53 15.84
CA GLY A 55 1.75 17.55 16.58
C GLY A 55 3.00 17.50 15.70
N ASP A 56 2.84 17.38 14.38
CA ASP A 56 3.95 17.18 13.45
C ASP A 56 4.44 18.49 12.81
N PHE A 57 5.28 19.23 13.54
CA PHE A 57 5.77 20.53 13.09
C PHE A 57 6.69 20.48 11.86
N THR A 58 7.41 19.37 11.65
CA THR A 58 8.23 19.19 10.43
C THR A 58 7.39 19.15 9.16
N HIS A 59 6.10 18.81 9.28
CA HIS A 59 5.16 18.73 8.16
C HIS A 59 3.91 19.55 8.41
N ARG A 60 4.08 20.74 9.00
CA ARG A 60 3.03 21.76 9.14
C ARG A 60 1.76 21.23 9.82
N ASP A 61 1.91 20.40 10.83
CA ASP A 61 0.84 19.84 11.67
C ASP A 61 -0.12 18.86 10.95
N HIS A 62 0.32 18.23 9.84
CA HIS A 62 -0.51 17.34 9.01
C HIS A 62 0.23 16.12 8.40
N GLY A 63 1.56 16.08 8.35
CA GLY A 63 2.25 14.97 7.68
C GLY A 63 2.05 13.63 8.39
N GLY A 64 2.32 13.63 9.68
CA GLY A 64 2.23 12.46 10.54
C GLY A 64 3.10 11.30 10.04
N TYR A 65 2.72 10.08 10.41
CA TYR A 65 3.42 8.88 9.94
C TYR A 65 3.14 8.56 8.46
N ALA A 66 2.03 9.05 7.90
CA ALA A 66 1.69 8.84 6.50
C ALA A 66 2.69 9.56 5.57
N ALA A 67 3.07 10.80 5.89
CA ALA A 67 4.11 11.52 5.16
C ALA A 67 5.46 10.79 5.19
N ARG A 68 5.87 10.22 6.34
CA ARG A 68 7.12 9.43 6.43
C ARG A 68 7.11 8.21 5.53
N VAL A 69 5.95 7.55 5.40
CA VAL A 69 5.79 6.42 4.49
C VAL A 69 5.92 6.91 3.05
N GLN A 70 5.29 8.03 2.68
CA GLN A 70 5.42 8.61 1.34
C GLN A 70 6.86 9.02 0.99
N GLU A 71 7.57 9.63 1.94
CA GLU A 71 8.97 10.04 1.76
C GLU A 71 9.91 8.84 1.60
N ARG A 72 9.65 7.77 2.36
CA ARG A 72 10.45 6.55 2.31
C ARG A 72 10.21 5.74 1.03
N PHE A 73 9.01 5.84 0.47
CA PHE A 73 8.61 5.13 -0.74
C PHE A 73 8.08 6.14 -1.79
N PRO A 74 8.97 6.89 -2.44
CA PRO A 74 8.56 7.99 -3.34
C PRO A 74 7.77 7.52 -4.57
N HIS A 75 7.84 6.23 -4.91
CA HIS A 75 7.17 5.66 -6.08
C HIS A 75 5.76 5.10 -5.82
N ILE A 76 5.33 5.05 -4.55
CA ILE A 76 3.95 4.70 -4.19
C ILE A 76 3.17 5.98 -3.91
N HIS A 77 1.85 5.90 -3.97
CA HIS A 77 0.98 7.00 -3.61
C HIS A 77 0.34 6.76 -2.24
N VAL A 78 0.61 7.63 -1.28
CA VAL A 78 0.03 7.59 0.05
C VAL A 78 -1.05 8.66 0.19
N THR A 79 -2.25 8.25 0.56
CA THR A 79 -3.35 9.16 0.87
C THR A 79 -3.60 9.17 2.38
N ASN A 80 -3.54 10.36 2.99
CA ASN A 80 -3.90 10.56 4.39
C ASN A 80 -5.34 11.08 4.51
N LEU A 81 -6.23 10.25 5.02
CA LEU A 81 -7.64 10.54 5.32
C LEU A 81 -7.88 10.64 6.83
N GLY A 82 -6.88 11.05 7.61
CA GLY A 82 -7.05 11.33 9.03
C GLY A 82 -8.07 12.43 9.27
N LEU A 83 -8.93 12.26 10.27
CA LEU A 83 -9.99 13.20 10.61
C LEU A 83 -9.83 13.64 12.08
N PRO A 84 -9.23 14.81 12.35
CA PRO A 84 -9.08 15.30 13.72
C PRO A 84 -10.39 15.29 14.51
N GLY A 85 -10.36 14.72 15.71
CA GLY A 85 -11.54 14.59 16.57
C GLY A 85 -12.52 13.47 16.21
N ALA A 86 -12.26 12.67 15.17
CA ALA A 86 -13.13 11.54 14.83
C ALA A 86 -13.10 10.46 15.94
N SER A 87 -14.29 9.99 16.34
CA SER A 87 -14.47 8.74 17.08
C SER A 87 -14.65 7.57 16.13
N SER A 88 -14.53 6.33 16.65
CA SER A 88 -14.76 5.11 15.87
C SER A 88 -16.16 5.06 15.24
N ALA A 89 -17.18 5.55 15.95
CA ALA A 89 -18.54 5.64 15.44
C ALA A 89 -18.68 6.67 14.32
N ARG A 90 -18.02 7.84 14.46
CA ARG A 90 -18.04 8.89 13.42
C ARG A 90 -17.33 8.42 12.16
N LEU A 91 -16.18 7.77 12.28
CA LEU A 91 -15.44 7.25 11.14
C LEU A 91 -16.23 6.14 10.42
N LEU A 92 -16.84 5.22 11.18
CA LEU A 92 -17.76 4.21 10.64
C LEU A 92 -18.89 4.86 9.83
N LEU A 93 -19.59 5.83 10.43
CA LEU A 93 -20.68 6.53 9.76
C LEU A 93 -20.22 7.25 8.49
N TRP A 94 -19.04 7.87 8.52
CA TRP A 94 -18.46 8.55 7.35
C TRP A 94 -18.29 7.56 6.19
N PHE A 95 -17.65 6.42 6.40
CA PHE A 95 -17.49 5.41 5.34
C PHE A 95 -18.82 4.84 4.86
N THR A 96 -19.75 4.55 5.78
CA THR A 96 -21.09 4.05 5.39
C THR A 96 -21.85 5.03 4.52
N SER A 97 -21.70 6.34 4.74
CA SER A 97 -22.40 7.38 3.97
C SER A 97 -21.66 7.84 2.71
N HIS A 98 -20.32 7.76 2.67
CA HIS A 98 -19.52 8.32 1.58
C HIS A 98 -19.06 7.29 0.55
N LEU A 99 -18.94 6.00 0.89
CA LEU A 99 -18.55 4.98 -0.10
C LEU A 99 -19.45 4.90 -1.35
N PRO A 100 -20.78 5.16 -1.27
CA PRO A 100 -21.63 5.24 -2.46
C PRO A 100 -21.37 6.48 -3.34
N ASN A 101 -20.69 7.51 -2.83
CA ASN A 101 -20.43 8.75 -3.58
C ASN A 101 -19.34 8.52 -4.65
N PRO A 102 -19.53 8.98 -5.92
CA PRO A 102 -18.59 8.76 -7.01
C PRO A 102 -17.14 9.17 -6.71
N SER A 103 -16.89 10.31 -6.05
CA SER A 103 -15.54 10.80 -5.77
C SER A 103 -14.81 9.92 -4.75
N SER A 104 -15.53 9.49 -3.71
CA SER A 104 -14.98 8.55 -2.71
C SER A 104 -14.80 7.16 -3.31
N ASP A 105 -15.70 6.74 -4.20
CA ASP A 105 -15.63 5.47 -4.91
C ASP A 105 -14.42 5.41 -5.86
N VAL A 106 -14.00 6.52 -6.47
CA VAL A 106 -12.76 6.56 -7.28
C VAL A 106 -11.51 6.34 -6.42
N LEU A 107 -11.42 7.05 -5.29
CA LEU A 107 -10.28 6.91 -4.38
C LEU A 107 -10.20 5.50 -3.80
N MET A 108 -11.32 5.01 -3.26
CA MET A 108 -11.37 3.74 -2.55
C MET A 108 -11.20 2.55 -3.50
N ARG A 109 -11.81 2.56 -4.71
CA ARG A 109 -11.65 1.43 -5.66
C ARG A 109 -10.20 1.11 -6.01
N ARG A 110 -9.30 2.09 -5.93
CA ARG A 110 -7.90 1.96 -6.37
C ARG A 110 -6.93 1.66 -5.22
N ALA A 111 -7.42 1.52 -3.99
CA ALA A 111 -6.55 1.22 -2.86
C ALA A 111 -5.98 -0.21 -2.98
N ASP A 112 -4.71 -0.38 -2.61
CA ASP A 112 -4.07 -1.69 -2.45
C ASP A 112 -3.99 -2.07 -0.98
N ILE A 113 -3.74 -1.08 -0.11
CA ILE A 113 -3.66 -1.26 1.33
C ILE A 113 -4.43 -0.13 2.01
N ILE A 114 -5.24 -0.47 3.00
CA ILE A 114 -5.95 0.49 3.87
C ILE A 114 -5.56 0.22 5.31
N VAL A 115 -5.07 1.25 6.01
CA VAL A 115 -4.68 1.18 7.41
C VAL A 115 -5.61 2.07 8.25
N ILE A 116 -6.23 1.48 9.26
CA ILE A 116 -7.20 2.15 10.15
C ILE A 116 -6.55 2.35 11.53
N ASP A 117 -6.44 3.62 11.96
CA ASP A 117 -5.94 4.03 13.29
C ASP A 117 -6.96 4.93 14.02
N ILE A 118 -7.88 4.32 14.76
CA ILE A 118 -9.03 5.04 15.35
C ILE A 118 -9.41 4.49 16.73
N GLY A 119 -9.91 5.35 17.62
CA GLY A 119 -10.53 4.93 18.88
C GLY A 119 -10.19 5.79 20.09
N ARG A 120 -9.27 6.77 19.96
CA ARG A 120 -8.79 7.57 21.09
C ARG A 120 -9.83 8.60 21.55
N ASN A 121 -10.56 9.19 20.61
CA ASN A 121 -11.57 10.22 20.90
C ASN A 121 -12.87 9.65 21.48
N ASP A 122 -13.11 8.35 21.34
CA ASP A 122 -14.24 7.66 21.95
C ASP A 122 -14.26 7.80 23.48
N TRP A 123 -13.09 8.03 24.09
CA TRP A 123 -12.96 8.36 25.51
C TRP A 123 -13.77 9.61 25.91
N TRP A 124 -13.71 10.68 25.10
CA TRP A 124 -14.44 11.93 25.36
C TRP A 124 -15.95 11.79 25.20
N GLN A 125 -16.40 10.71 24.54
CA GLN A 125 -17.81 10.38 24.34
C GLN A 125 -18.30 9.31 25.32
N ASN A 126 -17.48 8.98 26.34
CA ASN A 126 -17.77 7.94 27.34
C ASN A 126 -18.17 6.59 26.72
N VAL A 127 -17.57 6.25 25.58
CA VAL A 127 -17.81 4.98 24.89
C VAL A 127 -16.93 3.90 25.51
N SER A 128 -17.47 2.72 25.83
CA SER A 128 -16.65 1.62 26.39
C SER A 128 -15.61 1.09 25.39
N PRO A 129 -14.41 0.63 25.82
CA PRO A 129 -13.41 0.02 24.93
C PRO A 129 -13.95 -1.11 24.03
N GLY A 130 -14.79 -1.99 24.57
CA GLY A 130 -15.41 -3.07 23.79
C GLY A 130 -16.34 -2.58 22.68
N ARG A 131 -17.02 -1.43 22.89
CA ARG A 131 -17.84 -0.80 21.84
C ARG A 131 -16.97 -0.17 20.75
N VAL A 132 -15.83 0.42 21.11
CA VAL A 132 -14.84 0.90 20.13
C VAL A 132 -14.37 -0.24 19.23
N VAL A 133 -13.94 -1.36 19.80
CA VAL A 133 -13.49 -2.52 19.01
C VAL A 133 -14.61 -3.04 18.10
N ARG A 134 -15.86 -3.11 18.59
CA ARG A 134 -17.01 -3.47 17.73
C ARG A 134 -17.23 -2.50 16.58
N ASN A 135 -17.07 -1.19 16.79
CA ASN A 135 -17.19 -0.20 15.72
C ASN A 135 -16.07 -0.37 14.68
N ILE A 136 -14.84 -0.64 15.10
CA ILE A 136 -13.71 -0.91 14.21
C ILE A 136 -13.96 -2.18 13.37
N VAL A 137 -14.45 -3.25 14.01
CA VAL A 137 -14.83 -4.49 13.30
C VAL A 137 -15.90 -4.21 12.25
N ARG A 138 -16.97 -3.49 12.61
CA ARG A 138 -18.02 -3.09 11.67
C ARG A 138 -17.49 -2.23 10.51
N LEU A 139 -16.54 -1.33 10.78
CA LEU A 139 -15.90 -0.54 9.73
C LEU A 139 -15.13 -1.42 8.75
N VAL A 140 -14.36 -2.39 9.25
CA VAL A 140 -13.67 -3.36 8.38
C VAL A 140 -14.66 -4.19 7.57
N GLU A 141 -15.80 -4.58 8.14
CA GLU A 141 -16.87 -5.29 7.43
C GLU A 141 -17.51 -4.43 6.35
N VAL A 142 -17.83 -3.16 6.63
CA VAL A 142 -18.34 -2.20 5.64
C VAL A 142 -17.38 -2.06 4.46
N LEU A 143 -16.08 -1.89 4.73
CA LEU A 143 -15.06 -1.79 3.68
C LEU A 143 -14.98 -3.09 2.88
N ARG A 144 -14.93 -4.26 3.53
CA ARG A 144 -14.91 -5.54 2.80
C ARG A 144 -16.15 -5.77 1.95
N ASN A 145 -17.32 -5.45 2.46
CA ASN A 145 -18.58 -5.58 1.73
C ASN A 145 -18.60 -4.66 0.50
N TYR A 146 -18.07 -3.45 0.63
CA TYR A 146 -17.91 -2.53 -0.49
C TYR A 146 -17.03 -3.11 -1.62
N TYR A 147 -15.96 -3.83 -1.28
CA TYR A 147 -15.07 -4.48 -2.27
C TYR A 147 -15.57 -5.84 -2.78
N LYS A 148 -16.50 -6.50 -2.09
CA LYS A 148 -16.92 -7.89 -2.37
C LYS A 148 -17.33 -8.13 -3.83
N ASN A 149 -17.95 -7.14 -4.47
CA ASN A 149 -18.47 -7.26 -5.84
C ASN A 149 -17.63 -6.48 -6.87
N LYS A 150 -16.46 -5.95 -6.51
CA LYS A 150 -15.67 -5.02 -7.34
C LYS A 150 -14.57 -5.74 -8.16
N ARG A 151 -14.92 -6.84 -8.86
CA ARG A 151 -14.11 -7.58 -9.86
C ARG A 151 -12.59 -7.34 -9.78
N GLY A 152 -11.90 -8.04 -8.88
CA GLY A 152 -10.44 -7.94 -8.77
C GLY A 152 -9.89 -6.78 -7.94
N ASN A 153 -10.71 -5.90 -7.34
CA ASN A 153 -10.23 -4.87 -6.41
C ASN A 153 -10.49 -5.27 -4.96
N LEU A 154 -9.51 -5.92 -4.35
CA LEU A 154 -9.54 -6.36 -2.96
C LEU A 154 -8.28 -5.88 -2.22
N PRO A 155 -8.31 -4.72 -1.55
CA PRO A 155 -7.17 -4.24 -0.77
C PRO A 155 -6.93 -5.09 0.47
N LEU A 156 -5.68 -5.07 0.94
CA LEU A 156 -5.35 -5.48 2.29
C LEU A 156 -5.83 -4.41 3.28
N ILE A 157 -6.90 -4.71 4.01
CA ILE A 157 -7.41 -3.84 5.09
C ILE A 157 -6.80 -4.27 6.42
N VAL A 158 -6.12 -3.36 7.12
CA VAL A 158 -5.48 -3.62 8.42
C VAL A 158 -5.81 -2.56 9.46
N VAL A 159 -5.68 -2.96 10.72
CA VAL A 159 -5.93 -2.12 11.88
C VAL A 159 -4.62 -1.95 12.65
N SER A 160 -4.35 -0.73 13.13
CA SER A 160 -3.27 -0.50 14.08
C SER A 160 -3.75 -0.66 15.52
N THR A 161 -2.84 -1.00 16.41
CA THR A 161 -3.03 -0.63 17.82
C THR A 161 -2.89 0.89 17.96
N LEU A 162 -3.42 1.45 19.03
CA LEU A 162 -3.28 2.86 19.38
C LEU A 162 -1.95 3.14 20.08
N ILE A 163 -1.37 4.32 19.87
CA ILE A 163 -0.21 4.79 20.65
C ILE A 163 -0.54 4.92 22.13
N PRO A 164 0.42 4.76 23.06
CA PRO A 164 0.19 5.07 24.46
C PRO A 164 0.03 6.57 24.70
N THR A 165 -0.72 6.93 25.75
CA THR A 165 -0.90 8.31 26.24
C THR A 165 -0.60 8.36 27.74
N THR A 166 -0.16 9.53 28.23
CA THR A 166 0.05 9.82 29.65
C THR A 166 -1.03 10.76 30.23
N ARG A 167 -2.13 11.00 29.50
CA ARG A 167 -3.31 11.68 30.04
C ARG A 167 -3.98 10.81 31.11
N SER A 168 -4.29 11.42 32.26
CA SER A 168 -4.98 10.76 33.36
C SER A 168 -6.33 10.22 32.88
N GLY A 169 -6.70 9.01 33.31
CA GLY A 169 -7.92 8.31 32.87
C GLY A 169 -7.84 7.72 31.46
N GLN A 170 -7.39 8.48 30.47
CA GLN A 170 -7.33 8.02 29.07
C GLN A 170 -6.28 6.93 28.83
N SER A 171 -5.19 6.90 29.61
CA SER A 171 -4.14 5.87 29.48
C SER A 171 -4.65 4.45 29.70
N ALA A 172 -5.43 4.22 30.77
CA ALA A 172 -6.01 2.90 31.04
C ALA A 172 -7.02 2.49 29.96
N TYR A 173 -7.81 3.45 29.50
CA TYR A 173 -8.78 3.27 28.42
C TYR A 173 -8.11 2.80 27.11
N VAL A 174 -7.04 3.47 26.68
CA VAL A 174 -6.29 3.12 25.46
C VAL A 174 -5.60 1.76 25.59
N LYS A 175 -5.04 1.45 26.77
CA LYS A 175 -4.46 0.13 27.05
C LYS A 175 -5.49 -0.99 26.90
N GLU A 176 -6.71 -0.79 27.40
CA GLU A 176 -7.77 -1.79 27.27
C GLU A 176 -8.23 -1.98 25.83
N ILE A 177 -8.35 -0.90 25.03
CA ILE A 177 -8.64 -1.03 23.59
C ILE A 177 -7.56 -1.88 22.91
N ASN A 178 -6.28 -1.58 23.16
CA ASN A 178 -5.17 -2.33 22.56
C ASN A 178 -5.18 -3.80 22.98
N HIS A 179 -5.46 -4.10 24.25
CA HIS A 179 -5.62 -5.46 24.75
C HIS A 179 -6.73 -6.20 24.00
N LEU A 180 -7.91 -5.58 23.87
CA LEU A 180 -9.05 -6.17 23.17
C LEU A 180 -8.78 -6.37 21.67
N LEU A 181 -8.15 -5.40 21.00
CA LEU A 181 -7.74 -5.50 19.60
C LEU A 181 -6.79 -6.69 19.38
N LEU A 182 -5.76 -6.82 20.22
CA LEU A 182 -4.76 -7.88 20.09
C LEU A 182 -5.30 -9.28 20.46
N ARG A 183 -6.30 -9.35 21.34
CA ARG A 183 -6.97 -10.61 21.70
C ARG A 183 -8.10 -10.99 20.75
N TYR A 184 -8.50 -10.11 19.84
CA TYR A 184 -9.55 -10.40 18.89
C TYR A 184 -9.11 -11.53 17.94
N ARG A 185 -9.54 -12.76 18.23
CA ARG A 185 -9.06 -13.99 17.56
C ARG A 185 -9.61 -14.20 16.15
N SER A 186 -10.48 -13.32 15.67
CA SER A 186 -11.07 -13.49 14.35
C SER A 186 -10.04 -13.23 13.24
N LYS A 187 -10.06 -14.10 12.21
CA LYS A 187 -9.39 -13.85 10.93
C LYS A 187 -9.87 -12.54 10.27
N THR A 188 -11.00 -12.00 10.71
CA THR A 188 -11.61 -10.78 10.16
C THR A 188 -10.97 -9.48 10.63
N LEU A 189 -10.15 -9.45 11.70
CA LEU A 189 -9.54 -8.19 12.16
C LEU A 189 -8.00 -8.31 12.21
N PRO A 190 -7.30 -8.06 11.10
CA PRO A 190 -5.84 -8.15 11.09
C PRO A 190 -5.22 -6.92 11.77
N VAL A 191 -5.06 -6.99 13.09
CA VAL A 191 -4.29 -6.02 13.87
C VAL A 191 -2.80 -6.30 13.68
N ARG A 192 -2.12 -5.45 12.89
CA ARG A 192 -0.74 -5.73 12.42
C ARG A 192 0.24 -4.58 12.60
N VAL A 193 -0.24 -3.34 12.63
CA VAL A 193 0.61 -2.15 12.82
C VAL A 193 0.65 -1.81 14.31
N ARG A 194 1.81 -2.03 14.94
CA ARG A 194 1.98 -2.01 16.41
C ARG A 194 2.43 -0.65 16.94
N PHE A 195 1.62 0.39 16.75
CA PHE A 195 1.92 1.73 17.27
C PHE A 195 1.92 1.81 18.80
N ASP A 196 1.38 0.81 19.51
CA ASP A 196 1.48 0.68 20.97
C ASP A 196 2.93 0.56 21.48
N LYS A 197 3.89 0.32 20.58
CA LYS A 197 5.33 0.22 20.90
C LYS A 197 6.05 1.56 20.99
N MET A 198 5.40 2.66 20.62
CA MET A 198 6.01 3.99 20.75
C MET A 198 6.22 4.35 22.23
N SER A 199 7.40 4.89 22.56
CA SER A 199 7.65 5.42 23.91
C SER A 199 6.79 6.67 24.18
N THR A 200 6.25 6.79 25.40
CA THR A 200 5.52 7.99 25.83
C THR A 200 6.40 9.24 25.92
N ALA A 201 7.73 9.09 25.93
CA ALA A 201 8.67 10.21 25.86
C ALA A 201 8.60 10.96 24.51
N LEU A 202 8.00 10.36 23.49
CA LEU A 202 7.80 10.95 22.17
C LEU A 202 6.45 11.68 22.02
N LEU A 203 5.73 11.84 23.13
CA LEU A 203 4.50 12.63 23.16
C LEU A 203 4.84 14.12 23.31
N SER A 204 4.04 14.96 22.66
CA SER A 204 4.06 16.40 22.86
C SER A 204 3.55 16.77 24.26
N TYR A 205 3.64 18.06 24.59
CA TYR A 205 3.21 18.61 25.88
C TYR A 205 1.77 18.24 26.25
N ASP A 206 0.91 18.02 25.26
CA ASP A 206 -0.48 17.69 25.47
C ASP A 206 -0.72 16.24 25.92
N ARG A 207 0.34 15.42 26.00
CA ARG A 207 0.35 14.02 26.46
C ARG A 207 -0.46 13.05 25.60
N LEU A 208 -0.86 13.44 24.38
CA LEU A 208 -1.64 12.60 23.46
C LEU A 208 -1.03 12.56 22.07
N HIS A 209 -0.72 13.72 21.49
CA HIS A 209 -0.18 13.81 20.14
C HIS A 209 1.33 13.54 20.15
N PRO A 210 1.85 12.70 19.24
CA PRO A 210 3.29 12.56 19.03
C PRO A 210 3.93 13.89 18.67
N THR A 211 5.21 14.05 19.03
CA THR A 211 6.08 15.03 18.40
C THR A 211 6.45 14.57 16.98
N SER A 212 7.13 15.40 16.18
CA SER A 212 7.68 14.98 14.89
C SER A 212 8.60 13.74 15.01
N ALA A 213 9.43 13.66 16.05
CA ALA A 213 10.25 12.46 16.31
C ALA A 213 9.40 11.22 16.66
N GLY A 214 8.25 11.43 17.33
CA GLY A 214 7.24 10.38 17.52
C GLY A 214 6.67 9.90 16.20
N TYR A 215 6.32 10.82 15.29
CA TYR A 215 5.85 10.46 13.96
C TYR A 215 6.92 9.78 13.09
N ASP A 216 8.20 10.12 13.25
CA ASP A 216 9.31 9.39 12.62
C ASP A 216 9.37 7.93 13.09
N TYR A 217 9.16 7.70 14.39
CA TYR A 217 9.10 6.36 14.95
C TYR A 217 7.89 5.57 14.42
N LEU A 218 6.71 6.17 14.40
CA LEU A 218 5.50 5.55 13.85
C LEU A 218 5.62 5.26 12.35
N GLY A 219 6.19 6.19 11.59
CA GLY A 219 6.48 6.03 10.16
C GLY A 219 7.38 4.83 9.88
N ARG A 220 8.40 4.59 10.73
CA ARG A 220 9.25 3.39 10.63
C ARG A 220 8.49 2.09 10.92
N ILE A 221 7.61 2.08 11.93
CA ILE A 221 6.76 0.92 12.23
C ILE A 221 5.84 0.60 11.05
N ALA A 222 5.14 1.62 10.53
CA ALA A 222 4.25 1.47 9.38
C ALA A 222 5.02 0.98 8.16
N SER A 223 6.14 1.63 7.82
CA SER A 223 6.99 1.26 6.68
C SER A 223 7.49 -0.18 6.76
N ARG A 224 7.98 -0.62 7.92
CA ARG A 224 8.48 -1.99 8.11
C ARG A 224 7.37 -3.04 7.97
N PHE A 225 6.16 -2.71 8.45
CA PHE A 225 5.01 -3.58 8.22
C PHE A 225 4.66 -3.66 6.73
N LEU A 226 4.58 -2.50 6.08
CA LEU A 226 4.16 -2.34 4.69
C LEU A 226 5.12 -3.00 3.70
N SER A 227 6.43 -2.80 3.80
CA SER A 227 7.40 -3.44 2.89
C SER A 227 7.71 -4.90 3.24
N GLY A 228 7.21 -5.41 4.37
CA GLY A 228 7.48 -6.77 4.84
C GLY A 228 6.21 -7.61 4.93
N ARG A 229 5.65 -7.67 6.14
CA ARG A 229 4.54 -8.58 6.45
C ARG A 229 3.28 -8.30 5.62
N ALA A 230 3.01 -7.05 5.24
CA ALA A 230 1.89 -6.73 4.36
C ALA A 230 2.04 -7.46 3.02
N GLN A 231 3.26 -7.52 2.45
CA GLN A 231 3.51 -8.20 1.19
C GLN A 231 3.26 -9.70 1.26
N THR A 232 3.68 -10.33 2.36
CA THR A 232 3.33 -11.75 2.61
C THR A 232 1.82 -11.97 2.71
N LEU A 233 1.08 -11.02 3.31
CA LEU A 233 -0.37 -11.11 3.43
C LEU A 233 -1.06 -10.92 2.08
N CYS A 234 -0.62 -9.94 1.29
CA CYS A 234 -1.11 -9.68 -0.06
C CYS A 234 -0.94 -10.91 -0.97
N ARG A 235 0.27 -11.50 -1.02
CA ARG A 235 0.56 -12.76 -1.74
C ARG A 235 -0.35 -13.91 -1.33
N ARG A 236 -0.75 -13.98 -0.05
CA ARG A 236 -1.64 -15.04 0.42
C ARG A 236 -3.11 -14.76 0.11
N MET A 237 -3.48 -13.50 -0.05
CA MET A 237 -4.85 -13.08 -0.38
C MET A 237 -5.17 -13.23 -1.87
N ARG A 238 -4.14 -13.22 -2.73
CA ARG A 238 -4.24 -13.28 -4.19
C ARG A 238 -3.47 -14.47 -4.70
N ARG A 239 -4.16 -15.40 -5.36
CA ARG A 239 -3.52 -16.57 -5.96
C ARG A 239 -3.04 -16.22 -7.36
N ASP A 240 -1.86 -16.71 -7.66
CA ASP A 240 -1.19 -16.75 -8.95
C ASP A 240 -0.63 -18.19 -9.00
N THR A 241 -1.13 -19.00 -9.92
CA THR A 241 -1.08 -20.47 -9.80
C THR A 241 0.07 -21.08 -10.59
N ASP A 242 0.32 -20.58 -11.78
CA ASP A 242 1.46 -20.89 -12.65
C ASP A 242 2.66 -19.96 -12.42
N ARG A 243 2.47 -18.82 -11.73
CA ARG A 243 3.52 -17.90 -11.29
C ARG A 243 4.15 -17.10 -12.42
N ASP A 244 3.35 -16.77 -13.43
CA ASP A 244 3.74 -15.90 -14.54
C ASP A 244 3.70 -14.40 -14.18
N GLY A 245 3.03 -14.07 -13.06
CA GLY A 245 2.90 -12.73 -12.50
C GLY A 245 1.50 -12.12 -12.61
N ILE A 246 0.57 -12.74 -13.32
CA ILE A 246 -0.83 -12.31 -13.33
C ILE A 246 -1.57 -13.07 -12.22
N PHE A 247 -2.41 -12.38 -11.44
CA PHE A 247 -3.27 -13.11 -10.50
C PHE A 247 -4.37 -13.84 -11.27
N ASN A 248 -4.70 -15.06 -10.87
CA ASN A 248 -5.78 -15.90 -11.43
C ASN A 248 -7.08 -15.15 -11.75
N ILE A 249 -7.47 -14.18 -10.92
CA ILE A 249 -8.68 -13.40 -11.17
C ILE A 249 -8.55 -12.46 -12.36
N PHE A 250 -7.38 -11.89 -12.60
CA PHE A 250 -7.11 -11.01 -13.74
C PHE A 250 -6.88 -11.79 -15.03
N GLU A 251 -6.24 -12.95 -14.95
CA GLU A 251 -6.17 -13.90 -16.06
C GLU A 251 -7.57 -14.21 -16.58
N LEU A 252 -8.48 -14.65 -15.71
CA LEU A 252 -9.86 -14.98 -16.09
C LEU A 252 -10.70 -13.77 -16.50
N ASP A 253 -10.70 -12.68 -15.71
CA ASP A 253 -11.66 -11.59 -15.88
C ASP A 253 -11.21 -10.53 -16.90
N LYS A 254 -9.90 -10.40 -17.13
CA LYS A 254 -9.32 -9.28 -17.91
C LYS A 254 -8.58 -9.73 -19.16
N TYR A 255 -7.77 -10.78 -19.06
CA TYR A 255 -6.89 -11.19 -20.16
C TYR A 255 -7.43 -12.39 -20.95
N GLY A 256 -8.27 -13.22 -20.33
CA GLY A 256 -8.82 -14.42 -20.96
C GLY A 256 -7.84 -15.60 -21.00
N THR A 257 -6.72 -15.52 -20.30
CA THR A 257 -5.66 -16.54 -20.25
C THR A 257 -6.00 -17.70 -19.30
N ASP A 258 -5.29 -18.84 -19.40
CA ASP A 258 -5.50 -19.99 -18.50
C ASP A 258 -4.62 -19.86 -17.25
N PRO A 259 -5.20 -19.71 -16.04
CA PRO A 259 -4.46 -19.57 -14.79
C PRO A 259 -3.63 -20.77 -14.32
N ARG A 260 -3.32 -21.70 -15.19
CA ARG A 260 -2.50 -22.89 -14.92
C ARG A 260 -1.40 -23.05 -15.95
N VAL A 261 -1.33 -22.16 -16.93
CA VAL A 261 -0.43 -22.23 -18.06
C VAL A 261 0.22 -20.86 -18.15
N ALA A 262 1.51 -20.80 -17.82
CA ALA A 262 2.23 -19.53 -17.78
C ALA A 262 2.29 -18.82 -19.14
N ASP A 263 2.16 -19.56 -20.24
CA ASP A 263 2.22 -19.12 -21.64
C ASP A 263 1.00 -19.75 -22.33
N THR A 264 -0.10 -19.01 -22.38
CA THR A 264 -1.42 -19.55 -22.76
C THR A 264 -1.49 -19.89 -24.25
N ASP A 265 -0.85 -19.10 -25.11
CA ASP A 265 -0.89 -19.30 -26.56
C ASP A 265 0.27 -20.13 -27.11
N GLY A 266 1.33 -20.34 -26.31
CA GLY A 266 2.44 -21.22 -26.61
C GLY A 266 3.51 -20.60 -27.50
N ASP A 267 3.61 -19.27 -27.55
CA ASP A 267 4.57 -18.57 -28.40
C ASP A 267 5.99 -18.48 -27.80
N GLY A 268 6.13 -18.85 -26.51
CA GLY A 268 7.38 -18.89 -25.77
C GLY A 268 7.59 -17.73 -24.78
N TYR A 269 6.65 -16.78 -24.67
CA TYR A 269 6.62 -15.76 -23.63
C TYR A 269 5.50 -16.03 -22.64
N SER A 270 5.68 -15.68 -21.37
CA SER A 270 4.61 -15.88 -20.39
C SER A 270 3.56 -14.76 -20.52
N ASP A 271 2.30 -15.06 -20.22
CA ASP A 271 1.19 -14.08 -20.35
C ASP A 271 1.51 -12.80 -19.56
N GLY A 272 2.09 -12.95 -18.37
CA GLY A 272 2.62 -11.84 -17.57
C GLY A 272 3.68 -11.00 -18.28
N ASP A 273 4.66 -11.60 -18.93
CA ASP A 273 5.72 -10.88 -19.64
C ASP A 273 5.13 -10.11 -20.83
N GLU A 274 4.22 -10.73 -21.56
CA GLU A 274 3.53 -10.12 -22.68
C GLU A 274 2.70 -8.90 -22.29
N VAL A 275 1.83 -9.05 -21.29
CA VAL A 275 0.97 -7.98 -20.82
C VAL A 275 1.79 -6.82 -20.22
N PHE A 276 2.86 -7.14 -19.50
CA PHE A 276 3.50 -6.19 -18.61
C PHE A 276 4.81 -5.61 -19.15
N ILE A 277 5.55 -6.37 -19.93
CA ILE A 277 6.85 -6.00 -20.48
C ILE A 277 6.73 -5.73 -21.98
N LEU A 278 6.24 -6.69 -22.76
CA LEU A 278 6.28 -6.66 -24.23
C LEU A 278 5.16 -5.82 -24.85
N LYS A 279 4.04 -5.72 -24.14
CA LYS A 279 2.80 -5.07 -24.59
C LYS A 279 2.20 -5.75 -25.82
N THR A 280 2.28 -7.09 -25.87
CA THR A 280 1.67 -7.97 -26.87
C THR A 280 0.35 -8.59 -26.34
N ASP A 281 -0.35 -9.35 -27.18
CA ASP A 281 -1.61 -10.03 -26.84
C ASP A 281 -1.35 -11.48 -26.39
N PRO A 282 -1.55 -11.84 -25.10
CA PRO A 282 -1.19 -13.16 -24.56
C PRO A 282 -2.07 -14.32 -25.01
N LEU A 283 -2.85 -14.10 -26.08
CA LEU A 283 -3.72 -15.09 -26.71
C LEU A 283 -3.40 -15.23 -28.21
N ASN A 284 -2.35 -14.57 -28.69
CA ASN A 284 -1.99 -14.49 -30.09
C ASN A 284 -0.61 -15.12 -30.35
N PRO A 285 -0.54 -16.40 -30.79
CA PRO A 285 0.72 -17.12 -30.94
C PRO A 285 1.60 -16.63 -32.11
N PHE A 286 1.28 -15.48 -32.70
CA PHE A 286 1.94 -14.91 -33.88
C PHE A 286 2.43 -13.46 -33.68
N ASP A 287 2.40 -12.88 -32.47
CA ASP A 287 2.91 -11.53 -32.20
C ASP A 287 4.19 -11.43 -31.33
N PRO A 288 5.22 -12.29 -31.52
CA PRO A 288 6.42 -12.16 -30.72
C PRO A 288 7.05 -10.76 -30.93
N PRO A 289 7.49 -10.08 -29.85
CA PRO A 289 8.07 -8.75 -29.93
C PRO A 289 9.35 -8.74 -30.79
N PRO A 290 9.72 -7.58 -31.37
CA PRO A 290 10.86 -7.49 -32.27
C PRO A 290 12.15 -7.95 -31.59
N VAL A 291 12.84 -8.90 -32.24
CA VAL A 291 14.15 -9.41 -31.84
C VAL A 291 15.06 -8.24 -31.48
N ALA A 292 15.72 -8.30 -30.32
CA ALA A 292 16.78 -7.35 -29.96
C ALA A 292 17.75 -7.20 -31.14
N PRO A 293 18.25 -5.98 -31.45
CA PRO A 293 19.13 -5.78 -32.59
C PRO A 293 20.28 -6.78 -32.50
N THR A 294 20.37 -7.63 -33.51
CA THR A 294 21.44 -8.63 -33.59
C THR A 294 22.79 -7.91 -33.61
N GLN A 295 23.85 -8.57 -33.14
CA GLN A 295 25.21 -8.02 -33.08
C GLN A 295 25.65 -7.37 -34.41
N SER A 296 25.12 -7.84 -35.54
CA SER A 296 25.35 -7.28 -36.87
C SER A 296 24.86 -5.84 -37.06
N PHE A 297 23.85 -5.39 -36.31
CA PHE A 297 23.39 -3.99 -36.34
C PHE A 297 24.31 -3.08 -35.53
N ILE A 298 24.90 -3.58 -34.44
CA ILE A 298 25.92 -2.88 -33.63
C ILE A 298 27.23 -2.76 -34.42
N ASP A 299 27.60 -3.79 -35.18
CA ASP A 299 28.82 -3.80 -36.00
C ASP A 299 28.70 -2.98 -37.30
N SER A 300 27.53 -2.37 -37.56
CA SER A 300 27.23 -1.57 -38.76
C SER A 300 27.11 -0.05 -38.52
N LEU A 301 27.32 0.40 -37.28
CA LEU A 301 27.44 1.81 -36.87
C LEU A 301 28.90 2.16 -36.55
#